data_AF-A0A1Z8S174-F1
#
_entry.id   AF-A0A1Z8S174-F1
#
_cell.length_a   1.000
_cell.length_b   1.000
_cell.length_c   1.000
_cell.angle_alpha   90.00
_cell.angle_beta   90.00
_cell.angle_gamma   90.00
#
_symmetry.space_group_name_H-M   'P 1'
#
loop_
_entity.id
_entity.type
_entity.pdbx_description
1 polymer ?
#
loop_
_entity_poly.entity_id
_entity_poly.type
_entity_poly.pdbx_seq_one_letter_code
_entity_poly.pdbx_strand_id
1 'polypeptide(L)'
;MTVLEYLKSNSYKSIFNCIQKEFYPTDIYENEEIMSKDMFFHRLYLSLCSLDIEYLSEHKLYVTQFYDKEEKIDICVLEEMEDTLLPLDLFSCSQLLSLKVEKAIKIKDSNWLAFFMYKIVQFKVSLNL
;
A
#
# COMPACT_ATOMS: atom_id res chain seq x y z
N MET A 1 -3.58 -6.67 -12.78
CA MET A 1 -2.53 -7.21 -11.91
C MET A 1 -3.01 -7.17 -10.47
N THR A 2 -2.62 -8.13 -9.66
CA THR A 2 -2.87 -8.13 -8.21
C THR A 2 -1.88 -7.21 -7.50
N VAL A 3 -2.17 -6.86 -6.25
CA VAL A 3 -1.24 -6.06 -5.43
C VAL A 3 0.12 -6.74 -5.30
N LEU A 4 0.14 -8.07 -5.10
CA LEU A 4 1.39 -8.84 -5.03
C LEU A 4 2.22 -8.74 -6.31
N GLU A 5 1.58 -8.83 -7.48
CA GLU A 5 2.26 -8.69 -8.78
C GLU A 5 2.86 -7.29 -8.95
N TYR A 6 2.16 -6.25 -8.50
CA TYR A 6 2.68 -4.88 -8.50
C TYR A 6 3.86 -4.70 -7.55
N LEU A 7 3.79 -5.24 -6.33
CA LEU A 7 4.90 -5.22 -5.38
C LEU A 7 6.14 -5.89 -5.97
N LYS A 8 6.00 -7.10 -6.51
CA LYS A 8 7.13 -7.89 -7.04
C LYS A 8 7.71 -7.33 -8.34
N SER A 9 6.94 -6.56 -9.11
CA SER A 9 7.41 -5.93 -10.36
C SER A 9 8.10 -4.58 -10.15
N ASN A 10 8.08 -4.03 -8.92
CA ASN A 10 8.70 -2.76 -8.59
C ASN A 10 9.88 -2.97 -7.64
N SER A 11 10.96 -2.21 -7.81
CA SER A 11 12.06 -2.28 -6.87
C SER A 11 11.67 -1.66 -5.54
N TYR A 12 12.03 -2.31 -4.43
CA TYR A 12 11.80 -1.80 -3.09
C TYR A 12 12.30 -0.35 -2.94
N LYS A 13 13.48 -0.01 -3.47
CA LYS A 13 14.04 1.34 -3.34
C LYS A 13 13.20 2.40 -4.06
N SER A 14 12.59 2.07 -5.20
CA SER A 14 11.68 2.97 -5.91
C SER A 14 10.45 3.32 -5.05
N ILE A 15 9.90 2.31 -4.37
CA ILE A 15 8.76 2.46 -3.45
C ILE A 15 9.21 3.27 -2.22
N PHE A 16 10.32 2.89 -1.59
CA PHE A 16 10.79 3.56 -0.37
C PHE A 16 11.14 5.03 -0.59
N ASN A 17 11.73 5.39 -1.74
CA ASN A 17 11.99 6.79 -2.06
C ASN A 17 10.69 7.62 -2.09
N CYS A 18 9.57 7.02 -2.54
CA CYS A 18 8.26 7.65 -2.46
C CYS A 18 7.75 7.72 -1.01
N ILE A 19 7.91 6.65 -0.21
CA ILE A 19 7.56 6.66 1.22
C ILE A 19 8.31 7.77 1.97
N GLN A 20 9.62 7.86 1.75
CA GLN A 20 10.49 8.86 2.36
C GLN A 20 10.03 10.27 1.98
N LYS A 21 9.87 10.55 0.69
CA LYS A 21 9.46 11.87 0.21
C LYS A 21 8.12 12.33 0.81
N GLU A 22 7.14 11.42 0.86
CA GLU A 22 5.76 11.78 1.22
C GLU A 22 5.50 11.78 2.74
N PHE A 23 6.18 10.89 3.49
CA PHE A 23 5.87 10.67 4.91
C PHE A 23 7.05 10.93 5.86
N TYR A 24 8.28 10.97 5.36
CA TYR A 24 9.49 11.18 6.15
C TYR A 24 10.46 12.17 5.48
N PRO A 25 10.02 13.41 5.22
CA PRO A 25 10.80 14.36 4.43
C PRO A 25 12.06 14.80 5.18
N THR A 26 13.14 15.03 4.45
CA THR A 26 14.50 15.24 4.99
C THR A 26 14.72 16.55 5.74
N ASP A 27 13.80 17.50 5.58
CA ASP A 27 13.76 18.75 6.35
C ASP A 27 13.16 18.56 7.75
N ILE A 28 12.49 17.44 7.99
CA ILE A 28 11.87 17.09 9.28
C ILE A 28 12.61 15.93 9.96
N TYR A 29 13.06 14.93 9.21
CA TYR A 29 13.65 13.70 9.75
C TYR A 29 15.15 13.62 9.51
N GLU A 30 15.87 13.14 10.53
CA GLU A 30 17.32 12.96 10.45
C GLU A 30 17.70 11.70 9.67
N ASN A 31 18.94 11.64 9.18
CA ASN A 31 19.44 10.51 8.39
C ASN A 31 19.32 9.17 9.12
N GLU A 32 19.59 9.14 10.43
CA GLU A 32 19.48 7.91 11.23
C GLU A 32 18.03 7.42 11.31
N GLU A 33 17.06 8.33 11.44
CA GLU A 33 15.64 8.00 11.41
C GLU A 33 15.22 7.47 10.03
N ILE A 34 15.65 8.13 8.96
CA ILE A 34 15.39 7.69 7.58
C ILE A 34 15.97 6.30 7.34
N MET A 35 17.19 6.03 7.80
CA MET A 35 17.82 4.70 7.70
C MET A 35 17.02 3.65 8.48
N SER A 36 16.56 3.98 9.69
CA SER A 36 15.71 3.10 10.49
C SER A 36 14.39 2.78 9.79
N LYS A 37 13.75 3.78 9.17
CA LYS A 37 12.53 3.59 8.35
C LYS A 37 12.82 2.74 7.11
N ASP A 38 13.94 2.93 6.43
CA ASP A 38 14.34 2.11 5.28
C ASP A 38 14.45 0.64 5.70
N MET A 39 15.17 0.34 6.78
CA MET A 39 15.28 -1.03 7.28
C MET A 39 13.91 -1.64 7.65
N PHE A 40 13.04 -0.85 8.27
CA PHE A 40 11.70 -1.30 8.66
C PHE A 40 10.84 -1.62 7.43
N PHE A 41 10.73 -0.69 6.47
CA PHE A 41 9.91 -0.88 5.27
C PHE A 41 10.48 -1.96 4.35
N HIS A 42 11.80 -2.15 4.34
CA HIS A 42 12.43 -3.26 3.63
C HIS A 42 11.97 -4.62 4.18
N ARG A 43 11.97 -4.78 5.51
CA ARG A 43 11.46 -6.00 6.15
C ARG A 43 9.98 -6.21 5.83
N LEU A 44 9.16 -5.16 5.93
CA LEU A 44 7.75 -5.24 5.56
C LEU A 44 7.56 -5.67 4.10
N TYR A 45 8.31 -5.07 3.16
CA TYR A 45 8.26 -5.43 1.75
C TYR A 45 8.57 -6.93 1.54
N LEU A 46 9.62 -7.44 2.19
CA LEU A 46 9.99 -8.85 2.10
C LEU A 46 8.88 -9.74 2.67
N SER A 47 8.34 -9.40 3.85
CA SER A 47 7.23 -10.13 4.46
C SER A 47 6.02 -10.18 3.54
N LEU A 48 5.57 -9.03 3.01
CA LEU A 48 4.43 -8.98 2.08
C LEU A 48 4.68 -9.81 0.81
N CYS A 49 5.91 -9.79 0.27
CA CYS A 49 6.25 -10.58 -0.91
C CYS A 49 6.26 -12.10 -0.66
N SER A 50 6.40 -12.53 0.60
CA SER A 50 6.48 -13.93 1.01
C SER A 50 5.19 -14.49 1.64
N LEU A 51 4.16 -13.67 1.85
CA LEU A 51 2.91 -14.14 2.45
C LEU A 51 2.20 -15.15 1.54
N ASP A 52 1.61 -16.17 2.17
CA ASP A 52 0.63 -17.03 1.52
C ASP A 52 -0.64 -16.23 1.24
N ILE A 53 -1.16 -16.37 0.02
CA ILE A 53 -2.23 -15.53 -0.49
C ILE A 53 -3.58 -16.19 -0.24
N GLU A 54 -4.48 -15.41 0.35
CA GLU A 54 -5.88 -15.78 0.55
C GLU A 54 -6.72 -15.04 -0.50
N TYR A 55 -7.41 -15.79 -1.35
CA TYR A 55 -8.15 -15.20 -2.46
C TYR A 55 -9.51 -14.67 -2.05
N LEU A 56 -9.79 -13.41 -2.43
CA LEU A 56 -11.11 -12.78 -2.35
C LEU A 56 -11.59 -12.42 -3.75
N SER A 57 -12.65 -13.06 -4.23
CA SER A 57 -13.12 -12.92 -5.62
C SER A 57 -13.98 -11.70 -5.90
N GLU A 58 -14.62 -11.12 -4.88
CA GLU A 58 -15.67 -10.07 -5.03
C GLU A 58 -15.19 -8.66 -4.67
N HIS A 59 -13.90 -8.52 -4.39
CA HIS A 59 -13.31 -7.28 -3.91
C HIS A 59 -12.16 -6.82 -4.82
N LYS A 60 -11.94 -5.51 -4.86
CA LYS A 60 -10.79 -4.89 -5.53
C LYS A 60 -10.09 -3.91 -4.62
N LEU A 61 -8.77 -3.76 -4.80
CA LEU A 61 -8.05 -2.64 -4.18
C LEU A 61 -8.27 -1.40 -5.05
N TYR A 62 -8.95 -0.40 -4.51
CA TYR A 62 -9.28 0.83 -5.20
C TYR A 62 -8.33 1.96 -4.80
N VAL A 63 -7.66 2.56 -5.78
CA VAL A 63 -6.72 3.66 -5.62
C VAL A 63 -7.34 4.93 -6.18
N THR A 64 -7.60 5.90 -5.31
CA THR A 64 -8.32 7.15 -5.65
C THR A 64 -7.68 8.36 -4.95
N GLN A 65 -8.32 9.51 -5.01
CA GLN A 65 -7.96 10.74 -4.28
C GLN A 65 -9.15 11.23 -3.46
N PHE A 66 -8.86 11.90 -2.35
CA PHE A 66 -9.90 12.61 -1.61
C PHE A 66 -10.43 13.78 -2.44
N TYR A 67 -11.75 13.94 -2.47
CA TYR A 67 -12.42 15.00 -3.22
C TYR A 67 -12.00 16.41 -2.75
N ASP A 68 -11.70 16.58 -1.47
CA ASP A 68 -11.32 17.86 -0.84
C ASP A 68 -9.80 18.08 -0.77
N LYS A 69 -8.99 17.08 -1.14
CA LYS A 69 -7.52 17.12 -1.07
C LYS A 69 -6.93 16.42 -2.28
N GLU A 70 -6.94 17.13 -3.41
CA GLU A 70 -6.49 16.64 -4.73
C GLU A 70 -5.10 15.97 -4.71
N GLU A 71 -4.25 16.25 -3.73
CA GLU A 71 -2.90 15.70 -3.63
C GLU A 71 -2.78 14.43 -2.77
N LYS A 72 -3.81 14.04 -2.01
CA LYS A 72 -3.71 12.88 -1.10
C LYS A 72 -4.36 11.65 -1.73
N ILE A 73 -3.51 10.67 -2.05
CA ILE A 73 -3.92 9.36 -2.53
C ILE A 73 -4.63 8.62 -1.40
N ASP A 74 -5.81 8.10 -1.70
CA ASP A 74 -6.56 7.19 -0.85
C ASP A 74 -6.55 5.78 -1.44
N ILE A 75 -6.54 4.80 -0.54
CA ILE A 75 -6.54 3.37 -0.87
C ILE A 75 -7.52 2.69 0.06
N CYS A 76 -8.49 2.03 -0.54
CA CYS A 76 -9.60 1.34 0.10
C CYS A 76 -9.92 0.05 -0.67
N VAL A 77 -10.81 -0.77 -0.13
CA VAL A 77 -11.33 -1.95 -0.80
C VAL A 77 -12.70 -1.62 -1.37
N LEU A 78 -12.91 -1.87 -2.66
CA LEU A 78 -14.22 -1.79 -3.30
C LEU A 78 -14.86 -3.17 -3.27
N GLU A 79 -16.04 -3.26 -2.65
CA GLU A 79 -16.95 -4.40 -2.78
C GLU A 79 -17.85 -4.18 -4.00
N GLU A 80 -17.71 -5.02 -5.03
CA GLU A 80 -18.33 -4.75 -6.33
C GLU A 80 -19.85 -4.92 -6.34
N MET A 81 -20.41 -5.75 -5.44
CA MET A 81 -21.84 -6.03 -5.42
C MET A 81 -22.66 -4.88 -4.84
N GLU A 82 -22.15 -4.25 -3.79
CA GLU A 82 -22.85 -3.17 -3.08
C GLU A 82 -22.35 -1.77 -3.49
N ASP A 83 -21.32 -1.67 -4.34
CA ASP A 83 -20.63 -0.43 -4.70
C ASP A 83 -20.15 0.34 -3.46
N THR A 84 -19.66 -0.40 -2.47
CA THR A 84 -19.28 0.11 -1.15
C THR A 84 -17.76 0.15 -1.01
N LEU A 85 -17.25 1.25 -0.45
CA LEU A 85 -15.85 1.39 -0.06
C LEU A 85 -15.64 0.97 1.39
N LEU A 86 -14.81 -0.05 1.57
CA LEU A 86 -14.45 -0.64 2.85
C LEU A 86 -13.02 -0.24 3.25
N PRO A 87 -12.75 0.02 4.54
CA PRO A 87 -11.42 0.34 5.01
C PRO A 87 -10.51 -0.90 5.02
N LEU A 88 -9.19 -0.67 4.86
CA LEU A 88 -8.20 -1.74 4.68
C LEU A 88 -8.02 -2.63 5.91
N ASP A 89 -8.28 -2.10 7.11
CA ASP A 89 -8.11 -2.81 8.40
C ASP A 89 -9.16 -3.88 8.67
N LEU A 90 -10.21 -3.97 7.84
CA LEU A 90 -11.14 -5.10 7.85
C LEU A 90 -10.57 -6.36 7.20
N PHE A 91 -9.44 -6.26 6.50
CA PHE A 91 -8.85 -7.34 5.72
C PHE A 91 -7.44 -7.67 6.23
N SER A 92 -7.00 -8.91 6.02
CA SER A 92 -5.61 -9.30 6.26
C SER A 92 -4.71 -8.86 5.10
N CYS A 93 -3.40 -8.76 5.32
CA CYS A 93 -2.46 -8.51 4.22
C CYS A 93 -2.52 -9.62 3.16
N SER A 94 -2.63 -10.89 3.55
CA SER A 94 -2.78 -12.02 2.62
C SER A 94 -3.98 -11.86 1.69
N GLN A 95 -5.10 -11.37 2.24
CA GLN A 95 -6.32 -11.04 1.49
C GLN A 95 -6.10 -9.86 0.55
N LEU A 96 -5.59 -8.74 1.07
CA LEU A 96 -5.33 -7.52 0.28
C LEU A 96 -4.35 -7.76 -0.87
N LEU A 97 -3.34 -8.61 -0.67
CA LEU A 97 -2.33 -8.94 -1.67
C LEU A 97 -2.91 -9.68 -2.88
N SER A 98 -4.02 -10.40 -2.70
CA SER A 98 -4.74 -11.13 -3.76
C SER A 98 -5.57 -10.21 -4.66
N LEU A 99 -5.96 -9.03 -4.15
CA LEU A 99 -6.94 -8.18 -4.81
C LEU A 99 -6.39 -7.63 -6.12
N LYS A 100 -7.26 -7.56 -7.14
CA LYS A 100 -6.97 -6.80 -8.36
C LYS A 100 -6.97 -5.32 -8.04
N VAL A 101 -6.00 -4.59 -8.61
CA VAL A 101 -5.90 -3.14 -8.42
C VAL A 101 -6.70 -2.41 -9.48
N GLU A 102 -7.56 -1.50 -9.03
CA GLU A 102 -8.29 -0.55 -9.86
C GLU A 102 -7.85 0.87 -9.48
N LYS A 103 -7.39 1.65 -10.46
CA LYS A 103 -6.89 3.02 -10.25
C LYS A 103 -7.84 4.01 -10.89
N ALA A 104 -8.50 4.81 -10.08
CA ALA A 104 -9.35 5.92 -10.54
C ALA A 104 -8.55 7.12 -11.05
N ILE A 105 -7.28 7.19 -10.66
CA ILE A 105 -6.37 8.30 -10.94
C ILE A 105 -5.14 7.84 -11.73
N LYS A 106 -4.55 8.74 -12.50
CA LYS A 106 -3.28 8.47 -13.18
C LYS A 106 -2.12 8.59 -12.19
N ILE A 107 -1.59 7.45 -11.74
CA ILE A 107 -0.52 7.38 -10.75
C ILE A 107 0.53 6.32 -11.09
N LYS A 108 1.81 6.63 -10.79
CA LYS A 108 2.93 5.69 -10.93
C LYS A 108 2.83 4.55 -9.92
N ASP A 109 3.31 3.37 -10.30
CA ASP A 109 3.23 2.19 -9.43
C ASP A 109 3.95 2.37 -8.10
N SER A 110 5.18 2.88 -8.15
CA SER A 110 5.97 3.21 -6.96
C SER A 110 5.24 4.12 -5.98
N ASN A 111 4.44 5.07 -6.48
CA ASN A 111 3.75 6.04 -5.65
C ASN A 111 2.58 5.41 -4.92
N TRP A 112 1.63 4.76 -5.59
CA TRP A 112 0.50 4.17 -4.87
C TRP A 112 0.93 2.99 -3.97
N LEU A 113 1.97 2.24 -4.36
CA LEU A 113 2.55 1.20 -3.51
C LEU A 113 3.15 1.78 -2.21
N ALA A 114 3.75 2.97 -2.27
CA ALA A 114 4.24 3.66 -1.08
C ALA A 114 3.11 4.02 -0.11
N PHE A 115 2.00 4.54 -0.63
CA PHE A 115 0.81 4.84 0.18
C PHE A 115 0.19 3.56 0.74
N PHE A 116 0.16 2.47 -0.03
CA PHE A 116 -0.35 1.18 0.42
C PHE A 116 0.47 0.63 1.59
N MET A 117 1.80 0.57 1.45
CA MET A 117 2.68 0.11 2.51
C MET A 117 2.59 1.00 3.75
N TYR A 118 2.51 2.32 3.58
CA TYR A 118 2.34 3.24 4.70
C TYR A 118 1.00 3.01 5.42
N LYS A 119 -0.10 2.82 4.69
CA LYS A 119 -1.43 2.53 5.25
C LYS A 119 -1.48 1.21 6.01
N ILE A 120 -0.79 0.16 5.54
CA ILE A 120 -0.64 -1.10 6.29
C ILE A 120 -0.10 -0.82 7.69
N VAL A 121 0.96 -0.01 7.79
CA VAL A 121 1.60 0.34 9.05
C VAL A 121 0.71 1.24 9.91
N GLN A 122 0.11 2.26 9.30
CA GLN A 122 -0.75 3.24 9.97
C GLN A 122 -1.98 2.57 10.61
N PHE A 123 -2.64 1.67 9.87
CA PHE A 123 -3.83 0.98 10.34
C PHE A 123 -3.54 -0.34 11.05
N LYS A 124 -2.25 -0.71 11.18
CA LYS A 124 -1.83 -1.98 11.80
C LYS A 124 -2.52 -3.20 11.18
N VAL A 125 -2.65 -3.20 9.85
CA VAL A 125 -3.29 -4.29 9.11
C VAL A 125 -2.58 -5.59 9.42
N SER A 126 -3.34 -6.65 9.75
CA SER A 126 -2.74 -7.91 10.19
C SER A 126 -1.89 -8.56 9.10
N LEU A 127 -0.71 -9.06 9.46
CA LEU A 127 0.15 -9.81 8.57
C LEU A 127 -0.20 -11.31 8.50
N ASN A 128 -1.09 -11.82 9.38
CA ASN A 128 -1.47 -13.25 9.52
C ASN A 128 -0.40 -14.22 8.97
N LEU A 129 0.71 -14.32 9.70
CA LEU A 129 1.78 -15.30 9.46
C LEU A 129 1.39 -16.67 10.02
#